data_AF-A0A963E8I0-F1
#
_entry.id   AF-A0A963E8I0-F1
#
_cell.length_a   1.000
_cell.length_b   1.000
_cell.length_c   1.000
_cell.angle_alpha   90.00
_cell.angle_beta   90.00
_cell.angle_gamma   90.00
#
_symmetry.space_group_name_H-M   'P 1'
#
loop_
_entity.id
_entity.type
_entity.pdbx_description
1 polymer ?
#
loop_
_entity_poly.entity_id
_entity_poly.type
_entity_poly.pdbx_seq_one_letter_code
_entity_poly.pdbx_strand_id
1 'polypeptide(L)' 'MMDELIQTVARAASLSPEQAALAVAAMLRFFTARLPSALVGELHARLGPAPPSSLSTPTPASDHGPNGRSNAAVTDRR' A
#
# COMPACT_ATOMS: atom_id res chain seq x y z
N MET A 1 21.23 2.76 9.77
CA MET A 1 21.13 4.18 9.31
C MET A 1 19.70 4.57 8.98
N MET A 2 18.98 3.89 8.07
CA MET A 2 17.55 4.20 7.82
C MET A 2 16.66 3.94 9.03
N ASP A 3 16.93 2.90 9.81
CA ASP A 3 16.18 2.63 11.05
C ASP A 3 16.34 3.74 12.09
N GLU A 4 17.53 4.35 12.18
CA GLU A 4 17.77 5.48 13.08
C GLU A 4 17.04 6.73 12.60
N LEU A 5 16.97 6.97 11.28
CA LEU A 5 16.19 8.06 10.71
C LEU A 5 14.69 7.86 10.98
N ILE A 6 14.17 6.65 10.74
CA ILE A 6 12.77 6.30 11.00
C ILE A 6 12.43 6.47 12.48
N GLN A 7 13.27 5.96 13.39
CA GLN A 7 13.07 6.13 14.83
C GLN A 7 13.14 7.61 15.27
N THR A 8 14.02 8.40 14.66
CA THR A 8 14.14 9.82 14.95
C THR A 8 12.91 10.59 14.49
N VAL A 9 12.41 10.29 13.29
CA VAL A 9 11.16 10.87 12.76
C VAL A 9 9.95 10.42 13.59
N ALA A 10 9.90 9.15 14.00
CA ALA A 10 8.84 8.63 14.87
C ALA A 10 8.77 9.41 16.19
N ARG A 11 9.91 9.62 16.85
CA ARG A 11 9.99 10.40 18.09
C ARG A 11 9.64 11.87 17.87
N ALA A 12 10.21 12.50 16.85
CA ALA A 12 10.04 13.93 16.59
C ALA A 12 8.60 14.29 16.21
N ALA A 13 7.92 13.42 15.45
CA ALA A 13 6.56 13.65 14.97
C ALA A 13 5.49 12.88 15.79
N SER A 14 5.89 12.17 16.85
CA SER A 14 4.99 11.30 17.65
C SER A 14 4.19 10.32 16.80
N LEU A 15 4.85 9.68 15.83
CA LEU A 15 4.27 8.70 14.90
C LEU A 15 4.56 7.27 15.35
N SER A 16 3.70 6.33 14.96
CA SER A 16 4.05 4.92 15.04
C SER A 16 5.26 4.62 14.12
N PRO A 17 6.04 3.56 14.39
CA PRO A 17 7.18 3.18 13.55
C PRO A 17 6.80 2.97 12.08
N GLU A 18 5.62 2.38 11.82
CA GLU A 18 5.09 2.17 10.46
C GLU A 18 4.74 3.49 9.76
N GLN A 19 4.12 4.43 10.48
CA GLN A 19 3.80 5.75 9.93
C GLN A 19 5.07 6.57 9.65
N ALA A 20 6.08 6.48 10.52
CA ALA A 20 7.36 7.14 10.32
C ALA A 20 8.10 6.57 9.10
N ALA A 21 8.06 5.25 8.89
CA ALA A 21 8.64 4.62 7.70
C ALA A 21 7.98 5.13 6.40
N LEU A 22 6.65 5.22 6.38
CA LEU A 22 5.91 5.77 5.24
C LEU A 22 6.22 7.25 5.00
N ALA A 23 6.33 8.06 6.05
CA ALA A 23 6.67 9.47 5.96
C ALA A 23 8.07 9.68 5.37
N VAL A 24 9.06 8.92 5.86
CA VAL A 24 10.43 8.96 5.33
C VAL A 24 10.48 8.55 3.86
N ALA A 25 9.77 7.48 3.48
CA ALA A 25 9.69 7.06 2.08
C ALA A 25 9.06 8.13 1.18
N ALA A 26 7.98 8.78 1.65
CA ALA A 26 7.32 9.87 0.92
C ALA A 26 8.24 11.09 0.76
N MET A 27 8.99 11.47 1.80
CA MET A 27 9.96 12.57 1.74
C MET A 27 11.07 12.27 0.72
N LEU A 28 11.65 11.07 0.76
CA LEU A 28 12.67 10.66 -0.20
C LEU A 28 12.14 10.70 -1.63
N ARG A 29 10.92 10.20 -1.87
CA ARG A 29 10.26 10.24 -3.17
C ARG A 29 9.98 11.68 -3.65
N PHE A 30 9.60 12.57 -2.74
CA PHE A 30 9.40 13.99 -3.06
C PHE A 30 10.72 14.67 -3.45
N PHE A 31 11.80 14.44 -2.70
CA PHE A 31 13.11 15.01 -3.01
C PHE A 31 13.65 14.48 -4.34
N THR A 32 13.43 13.21 -4.66
CA THR A 32 13.95 12.59 -5.89
C THR A 32 13.13 12.89 -7.12
N ALA A 33 11.83 13.19 -6.99
CA ALA A 33 10.97 13.54 -8.11
C ALA A 33 11.46 14.79 -8.89
N ARG A 34 12.30 15.62 -8.26
CA ARG A 34 12.86 16.84 -8.87
C ARG A 34 14.33 16.68 -9.28
N LEU A 35 14.92 15.50 -9.08
CA LEU A 35 16.31 15.24 -9.44
C LEU A 35 16.42 14.79 -10.91
N PRO A 36 17.46 15.22 -11.64
CA PRO A 36 17.87 14.61 -12.89
C PRO A 36 18.05 13.09 -12.73
N SER A 37 17.64 12.30 -13.72
CA SER A 37 17.57 10.83 -13.66
C SER A 37 18.87 10.14 -13.22
N ALA A 38 20.04 10.70 -13.55
CA ALA A 38 21.35 10.19 -13.13
C ALA A 38 21.52 10.18 -11.60
N LEU A 39 21.00 11.19 -10.90
CA LEU A 39 21.08 11.28 -9.44
C LEU A 39 20.05 10.37 -8.75
N VAL A 40 18.94 10.09 -9.40
CA VAL A 40 17.94 9.11 -8.92
C VAL A 40 18.52 7.69 -8.97
N GLY A 41 19.25 7.36 -10.05
CA GLY A 41 19.94 6.08 -10.19
C GLY A 41 21.01 5.86 -9.11
N GLU A 42 21.84 6.87 -8.83
CA GLU A 42 22.82 6.82 -7.73
C GLU A 42 22.14 6.66 -6.37
N LEU A 43 21.02 7.33 -6.14
CA LEU A 43 20.30 7.18 -4.88
C LEU A 43 19.72 5.77 -4.73
N HIS A 44 19.11 5.21 -5.78
CA HIS A 44 18.65 3.82 -5.78
C HIS A 44 19.80 2.83 -5.54
N ALA A 45 20.97 3.07 -6.14
CA ALA A 45 22.15 2.25 -5.92
C ALA A 45 22.66 2.31 -4.47
N ARG A 46 22.55 3.47 -3.80
CA ARG A 46 22.94 3.64 -2.40
C ARG A 46 21.91 3.12 -1.40
N LEU A 47 20.63 3.19 -1.73
CA LEU A 47 19.53 2.70 -0.88
C LEU A 47 19.36 1.17 -0.97
N GLY A 48 19.91 0.53 -2.00
CA GLY A 48 19.74 -0.90 -2.24
C GLY A 48 18.34 -1.24 -2.78
N PRO A 49 18.11 -2.50 -3.18
CA PRO A 49 16.82 -2.93 -3.69
C PRO A 49 15.76 -2.78 -2.59
N ALA A 50 14.73 -1.99 -2.87
CA ALA A 50 13.56 -1.94 -2.02
C ALA A 50 12.94 -3.34 -1.93
N PRO A 51 12.53 -3.81 -0.73
CA PRO A 51 11.78 -5.06 -0.63
C PRO A 51 10.53 -4.93 -1.52
N PRO A 52 10.08 -6.04 -2.16
CA PRO A 52 8.89 -6.00 -2.98
C PRO A 52 7.74 -5.51 -2.10
N SER A 53 7.33 -4.25 -2.31
CA SER A 53 6.09 -3.74 -1.74
C SER A 53 5.03 -4.71 -2.22
N SER A 54 4.37 -5.38 -1.27
CA SER A 54 3.22 -6.21 -1.58
C SER A 54 2.26 -5.33 -2.36
N LEU A 55 2.25 -5.52 -3.67
CA LEU A 55 1.17 -5.08 -4.53
C LEU A 55 -0.06 -5.65 -3.87
N SER A 56 -0.81 -4.81 -3.15
CA SER A 56 -2.21 -5.08 -2.86
C SER A 56 -2.84 -5.27 -4.23
N THR A 57 -2.90 -6.52 -4.66
CA THR A 57 -3.70 -6.96 -5.78
C THR A 57 -5.09 -6.39 -5.50
N PRO A 58 -5.64 -5.52 -6.38
CA PRO A 58 -7.04 -5.17 -6.26
C PRO A 58 -7.80 -6.50 -6.36
N THR A 59 -8.37 -6.93 -5.25
CA THR A 59 -9.25 -8.09 -5.19
C THR A 59 -10.32 -7.84 -6.25
N PRO A 60 -10.47 -8.67 -7.29
CA PRO A 60 -11.61 -8.55 -8.17
C PRO A 60 -12.84 -8.71 -7.30
N ALA A 61 -13.66 -7.67 -7.27
CA ALA A 61 -14.88 -7.59 -6.49
C ALA A 61 -15.67 -8.89 -6.67
N SER A 62 -15.98 -9.54 -5.55
CA SER A 62 -17.00 -10.57 -5.51
C SER A 62 -18.25 -10.01 -6.18
N ASP A 63 -18.60 -10.64 -7.30
CA ASP A 63 -19.80 -10.38 -8.08
C ASP A 63 -21.03 -10.67 -7.21
N HIS A 64 -21.42 -9.68 -6.40
CA HIS A 64 -22.62 -9.71 -5.59
C HIS A 64 -23.77 -9.24 -6.46
N GLY A 65 -24.27 -10.15 -7.30
CA GLY A 65 -25.54 -9.98 -7.99
C GLY A 65 -26.72 -10.21 -7.03
N PRO A 66 -27.59 -9.21 -6.78
CA PRO A 66 -28.83 -9.42 -6.06
C PRO A 66 -29.92 -9.95 -7.00
N ASN A 67 -30.92 -10.59 -6.40
CA ASN A 67 -32.25 -10.90 -6.94
C ASN A 67 -32.41 -12.10 -7.90
N GLY A 68 -33.07 -13.11 -7.34
CA GLY A 68 -34.50 -13.23 -7.61
C GLY A 68 -34.90 -14.43 -8.46
N ARG A 69 -35.33 -15.50 -7.79
CA ARG A 69 -36.41 -16.39 -8.26
C ARG A 69 -36.96 -17.21 -7.09
N SER A 70 -37.88 -16.58 -6.37
CA SER A 70 -38.99 -17.28 -5.72
C SER A 70 -39.99 -17.70 -6.81
N ASN A 71 -40.35 -18.98 -6.84
CA ASN A 71 -41.60 -19.56 -7.31
C ASN A 71 -41.40 -21.09 -7.34
N ALA A 72 -42.22 -21.96 -6.77
CA ALA A 72 -43.39 -21.83 -5.92
C ALA A 72 -43.53 -23.21 -5.25
N ALA A 73 -43.86 -23.23 -3.96
CA ALA A 73 -44.44 -24.40 -3.33
C ALA A 73 -45.92 -24.51 -3.73
N VAL A 74 -46.51 -25.69 -3.48
CA VAL A 74 -47.95 -26.05 -3.57
C VAL A 74 -48.41 -26.55 -4.94
N THR A 75 -48.75 -27.84 -5.01
CA THR A 75 -50.17 -28.27 -5.09
C THR A 75 -50.31 -29.71 -4.55
N ASP A 76 -51.15 -29.82 -3.53
CA ASP A 76 -51.76 -30.99 -2.90
C ASP A 76 -52.92 -31.54 -3.76
N ARG A 77 -53.33 -32.81 -3.52
CA ARG A 77 -54.44 -33.61 -4.13
C ARG A 77 -54.09 -34.30 -5.46
N ARG A 78 -54.36 -35.59 -5.69
CA ARG A 78 -55.33 -36.53 -5.11
C ARG A 78 -54.91 -37.97 -5.42
#